data_AF-A0AAN6M5K7-F1
#
_entry.id   AF-A0AAN6M5K7-F1
#
_cell.length_a   1.000
_cell.length_b   1.000
_cell.length_c   1.000
_cell.angle_alpha   90.00
_cell.angle_beta   90.00
_cell.angle_gamma   90.00
#
_symmetry.space_group_name_H-M   'P 1'
#
loop_
_entity.id
_entity.type
_entity.pdbx_description
1 polymer ?
#
loop_
_entity_poly.entity_id
_entity_poly.type
_entity_poly.pdbx_seq_one_letter_code
_entity_poly.pdbx_strand_id
1 'polypeptide(L)'
;MLFISLTVFISAIPMKETYKKIILQRREKKQGVSPEKNSDGAAVKKTIVQNFLRPMHMLVTEPVVFFLSLYTAFTFAILFLFFAAIPYVFERPPYRFTISQTGLVFLSIGLGVCLASITGLVIDTRLYQVKHREAVSTGQMHAQPEHRLYNAMIGSLGIPVGLFWFAWTANAGVHWAVLAVGAIPFAWGNLCLFISAAMYMVDVYGPMNGASAMAANGIFRYTLGAIFPLFTVQMYEKLGIGWATSLLGFLSILMLPIPWVLFKYGPGIRKRSRYPVMM
;
A
#
# COMPACT_ATOMS: atom_id res chain seq x y z
N MET A 1 14.61 8.51 1.79
CA MET A 1 13.48 8.89 2.68
C MET A 1 13.67 10.28 3.29
N LEU A 2 14.79 10.60 3.96
CA LEU A 2 15.03 11.94 4.54
C LEU A 2 14.90 13.11 3.54
N PHE A 3 15.47 12.99 2.33
CA PHE A 3 15.36 14.03 1.31
C PHE A 3 13.91 14.25 0.83
N ILE A 4 13.16 13.17 0.60
CA ILE A 4 11.74 13.25 0.19
C ILE A 4 10.89 13.82 1.32
N SER A 5 11.12 13.37 2.56
CA SER A 5 10.46 13.93 3.74
C SER A 5 10.75 15.41 3.89
N LEU A 6 11.99 15.85 3.66
CA LEU A 6 12.37 17.26 3.68
C LEU A 6 11.67 18.06 2.57
N THR A 7 11.62 17.54 1.34
CA THR A 7 10.92 18.20 0.22
C THR A 7 9.42 18.32 0.48
N VAL A 8 8.79 17.27 1.01
CA VAL A 8 7.37 17.29 1.41
C VAL A 8 7.14 18.26 2.57
N PHE A 9 8.08 18.35 3.51
CA PHE A 9 8.00 19.29 4.62
C PHE A 9 8.09 20.74 4.13
N ILE A 10 9.02 21.02 3.21
CA ILE A 10 9.19 22.34 2.59
C ILE A 10 7.95 22.74 1.78
N SER A 11 7.36 21.81 1.02
CA SER A 11 6.13 22.09 0.26
C SER A 11 4.88 22.22 1.14
N ALA A 12 4.90 21.68 2.36
CA ALA A 12 3.83 21.85 3.34
C ALA A 12 3.86 23.22 4.06
N ILE A 13 5.02 23.90 4.14
CA ILE A 13 5.15 25.24 4.77
C ILE A 13 4.20 26.29 4.16
N PRO A 14 4.04 26.42 2.82
CA PRO A 14 3.10 27.37 2.24
C PRO A 14 1.62 26.91 2.28
N MET A 15 1.33 25.67 2.68
CA MET A 15 -0.04 25.17 2.70
C MET A 15 -0.82 25.77 3.87
N LYS A 16 -2.03 26.26 3.57
CA LYS A 16 -2.94 26.76 4.60
C LYS A 16 -3.51 25.58 5.39
N GLU A 17 -3.55 25.73 6.71
CA GLU A 17 -4.17 24.78 7.63
C GLU A 17 -5.57 24.39 7.13
N THR A 18 -5.75 23.12 6.78
CA THR A 18 -7.01 22.61 6.20
C THR A 18 -7.84 21.85 7.23
N TYR A 19 -7.28 21.55 8.41
CA TYR A 19 -7.98 20.78 9.41
C TYR A 19 -9.10 21.60 10.08
N LYS A 20 -10.35 21.26 9.76
CA LYS A 20 -11.57 21.94 10.22
C LYS A 20 -11.55 22.26 11.71
N LYS A 21 -11.08 21.33 12.55
CA LYS A 21 -11.04 21.52 14.01
C LYS A 21 -10.11 22.65 14.44
N ILE A 22 -8.92 22.75 13.85
CA ILE A 22 -7.97 23.82 14.18
C ILE A 22 -8.43 25.16 13.61
N ILE A 23 -9.06 25.16 12.43
CA ILE A 23 -9.66 26.37 11.85
C ILE A 23 -10.76 26.90 12.77
N LEU A 24 -11.63 26.02 13.28
CA LEU A 24 -12.68 26.37 14.23
C LEU A 24 -12.10 26.88 15.55
N GLN A 25 -11.11 26.19 16.12
CA GLN A 25 -10.41 26.66 17.34
C GLN A 25 -9.76 28.03 17.16
N ARG A 26 -9.16 28.31 15.99
CA ARG A 26 -8.60 29.65 15.70
C ARG A 26 -9.68 30.72 15.56
N ARG A 27 -10.86 30.37 15.03
CA ARG A 27 -12.02 31.29 14.93
C ARG A 27 -12.63 31.55 16.30
N GLU A 28 -12.80 30.52 17.13
CA GLU A 28 -13.28 30.62 18.51
C GLU A 28 -12.34 31.49 19.35
N LYS A 29 -11.01 31.31 19.20
CA LYS A 29 -10.00 32.15 19.86
C LYS A 29 -10.04 33.61 19.40
N LYS A 30 -10.35 33.88 18.13
CA LYS A 30 -10.59 35.24 17.62
C LYS A 30 -11.89 35.87 18.14
N GLN A 31 -12.85 35.05 18.56
CA GLN A 31 -14.12 35.48 19.16
C GLN A 31 -14.06 35.58 20.70
N GLY A 32 -12.85 35.50 21.30
CA GLY A 32 -12.67 35.65 22.74
C GLY A 32 -13.06 34.42 23.58
N VAL A 33 -13.47 33.32 22.93
CA VAL A 33 -13.73 32.05 23.62
C VAL A 33 -12.39 31.37 23.89
N SER A 34 -11.99 31.28 25.16
CA SER A 34 -10.76 30.59 25.53
C SER A 34 -10.90 29.09 25.28
N PRO A 35 -10.05 28.47 24.44
CA PRO A 35 -10.07 27.03 24.26
C PRO A 35 -9.63 26.35 25.57
N GLU A 36 -10.33 25.28 25.97
CA GLU A 36 -9.92 24.42 27.09
C GLU A 36 -8.44 24.03 26.96
N LYS A 37 -7.64 24.49 27.92
CA LYS A 37 -6.21 24.21 28.03
C LYS A 37 -6.04 22.74 28.43
N ASN A 38 -5.95 21.85 27.45
CA ASN A 38 -5.55 20.47 27.71
C ASN A 38 -4.10 20.49 28.21
N SER A 39 -3.85 19.94 29.40
CA SER A 39 -2.52 19.85 30.01
C SER A 39 -1.54 19.13 29.10
N ASP A 40 -0.30 19.65 28.99
CA ASP A 40 0.70 19.16 28.03
C ASP A 40 1.02 17.66 28.20
N GLY A 41 0.94 17.13 29.43
CA GLY A 41 1.08 15.68 29.69
C GLY A 41 -0.07 14.83 29.17
N ALA A 42 -1.31 15.35 29.20
CA ALA A 42 -2.46 14.68 28.59
C ALA A 42 -2.39 14.75 27.06
N ALA A 43 -1.80 15.80 26.50
CA ALA A 43 -1.57 15.93 25.06
C ALA A 43 -0.54 14.91 24.55
N VAL A 44 0.57 14.68 25.26
CA VAL A 44 1.57 13.65 24.89
C VAL A 44 0.97 12.24 25.01
N LYS A 45 0.30 11.93 26.12
CA LYS A 45 -0.37 10.62 26.31
C LYS A 45 -1.43 10.37 25.24
N LYS A 46 -2.23 11.39 24.91
CA LYS A 46 -3.23 11.35 23.83
C LYS A 46 -2.58 11.18 22.47
N THR A 47 -1.43 11.80 22.22
CA THR A 47 -0.66 11.67 20.98
C THR A 47 -0.11 10.25 20.81
N ILE A 48 0.47 9.66 21.86
CA ILE A 48 0.97 8.26 21.83
C ILE A 48 -0.20 7.29 21.62
N VAL A 49 -1.31 7.48 22.32
CA VAL A 49 -2.50 6.62 22.18
C VAL A 49 -3.08 6.71 20.76
N GLN A 50 -3.18 7.92 20.22
CA GLN A 50 -3.76 8.16 18.88
C GLN A 50 -2.83 7.70 17.74
N ASN A 51 -1.51 7.80 17.91
CA ASN A 51 -0.54 7.51 16.86
C ASN A 51 0.00 6.08 16.88
N PHE A 52 -0.03 5.36 18.01
CA PHE A 52 0.52 4.01 18.12
C PHE A 52 -0.50 2.97 18.58
N LEU A 53 -1.15 3.18 19.75
CA LEU A 53 -2.06 2.18 20.32
C LEU A 53 -3.30 1.98 19.45
N ARG A 54 -3.86 3.06 18.92
CA ARG A 54 -5.08 2.99 18.11
C ARG A 54 -4.87 2.29 16.75
N PRO A 55 -3.82 2.60 15.96
CA PRO A 55 -3.47 1.82 14.77
C PRO A 55 -3.27 0.34 15.06
N MET A 56 -2.52 -0.02 16.10
CA MET A 56 -2.27 -1.42 16.47
C MET A 56 -3.53 -2.14 16.90
N HIS A 57 -4.37 -1.50 17.70
CA HIS A 57 -5.67 -2.05 18.08
C HIS A 57 -6.55 -2.28 16.85
N MET A 58 -6.64 -1.30 15.95
CA MET A 58 -7.42 -1.39 14.73
C MET A 58 -6.93 -2.51 13.81
N LEU A 59 -5.62 -2.72 13.71
CA LEU A 59 -5.03 -3.82 12.96
C LEU A 59 -5.50 -5.20 13.45
N VAL A 60 -5.72 -5.36 14.76
CA VAL A 60 -6.15 -6.64 15.36
C VAL A 60 -7.67 -6.77 15.42
N THR A 61 -8.39 -5.67 15.63
CA THR A 61 -9.85 -5.71 15.81
C THR A 61 -10.65 -5.60 14.52
N GLU A 62 -10.09 -4.97 13.49
CA GLU A 62 -10.79 -4.74 12.22
C GLU A 62 -10.26 -5.69 11.13
N PRO A 63 -11.02 -6.73 10.73
CA PRO A 63 -10.58 -7.70 9.74
C PRO A 63 -10.21 -7.06 8.40
N VAL A 64 -10.93 -6.00 8.01
CA VAL A 64 -10.67 -5.24 6.78
C VAL A 64 -9.28 -4.63 6.79
N VAL A 65 -8.91 -3.95 7.88
CA VAL A 65 -7.59 -3.32 8.02
C VAL A 65 -6.53 -4.41 8.08
N PHE A 66 -6.76 -5.49 8.82
CA PHE A 66 -5.84 -6.62 8.91
C PHE A 66 -5.51 -7.22 7.54
N PHE A 67 -6.51 -7.68 6.78
CA PHE A 67 -6.27 -8.38 5.52
C PHE A 67 -5.67 -7.48 4.44
N LEU A 68 -6.11 -6.22 4.34
CA LEU A 68 -5.52 -5.26 3.39
C LEU A 68 -4.10 -4.86 3.79
N SER A 69 -3.86 -4.65 5.09
CA SER A 69 -2.51 -4.34 5.59
C SER A 69 -1.58 -5.51 5.42
N LEU A 70 -2.04 -6.73 5.70
CA LEU A 70 -1.26 -7.96 5.49
C LEU A 70 -0.88 -8.12 4.02
N TYR A 71 -1.82 -7.93 3.10
CA TYR A 71 -1.53 -8.08 1.67
C TYR A 71 -0.58 -7.02 1.15
N THR A 72 -0.85 -5.74 1.43
CA THR A 72 0.05 -4.66 1.00
C THR A 72 1.42 -4.70 1.70
N ALA A 73 1.50 -5.19 2.94
CA ALA A 73 2.76 -5.42 3.64
C ALA A 73 3.55 -6.55 3.03
N PHE A 74 2.89 -7.66 2.69
CA PHE A 74 3.53 -8.77 2.02
C PHE A 74 4.11 -8.37 0.66
N THR A 75 3.32 -7.70 -0.19
CA THR A 75 3.80 -7.29 -1.53
C THR A 75 4.90 -6.23 -1.44
N PHE A 76 4.81 -5.32 -0.45
CA PHE A 76 5.86 -4.35 -0.20
C PHE A 76 7.14 -5.00 0.34
N ALA A 77 7.01 -6.04 1.16
CA ALA A 77 8.16 -6.80 1.63
C ALA A 77 8.86 -7.52 0.48
N ILE A 78 8.11 -8.04 -0.49
CA ILE A 78 8.69 -8.60 -1.71
C ILE A 78 9.36 -7.51 -2.57
N LEU A 79 8.80 -6.30 -2.65
CA LEU A 79 9.45 -5.17 -3.31
C LEU A 79 10.81 -4.87 -2.68
N PHE A 80 10.92 -4.93 -1.35
CA PHE A 80 12.19 -4.77 -0.64
C PHE A 80 13.13 -5.96 -0.84
N LEU A 81 12.57 -7.16 -0.90
CA LEU A 81 13.31 -8.38 -1.22
C LEU A 81 13.98 -8.29 -2.60
N PHE A 82 13.35 -7.65 -3.59
CA PHE A 82 13.96 -7.42 -4.91
C PHE A 82 15.25 -6.59 -4.86
N PHE A 83 15.46 -5.73 -3.85
CA PHE A 83 16.74 -5.04 -3.68
C PHE A 83 17.91 -5.98 -3.36
N ALA A 84 17.64 -7.13 -2.75
CA ALA A 84 18.64 -8.16 -2.52
C ALA A 84 18.64 -9.23 -3.63
N ALA A 85 17.45 -9.59 -4.14
CA ALA A 85 17.31 -10.64 -5.15
C ALA A 85 17.86 -10.23 -6.53
N ILE A 86 17.64 -9.01 -6.99
CA ILE A 86 18.12 -8.57 -8.31
C ILE A 86 19.66 -8.59 -8.37
N PRO A 87 20.41 -7.98 -7.43
CA PRO A 87 21.86 -8.13 -7.39
C PRO A 87 22.30 -9.59 -7.30
N TYR A 88 21.65 -10.39 -6.44
CA TYR A 88 21.97 -11.81 -6.29
C TYR A 88 21.86 -12.60 -7.60
N VAL A 89 20.82 -12.34 -8.40
CA VAL A 89 20.59 -13.04 -9.68
C VAL A 89 21.48 -12.51 -10.79
N PHE A 90 21.61 -11.19 -10.93
CA PHE A 90 22.26 -10.58 -12.10
C PHE A 90 23.78 -10.46 -11.98
N GLU A 91 24.34 -10.38 -10.77
CA GLU A 91 25.80 -10.34 -10.59
C GLU A 91 26.43 -11.74 -10.71
N ARG A 92 25.63 -12.79 -10.54
CA ARG A 92 26.08 -14.18 -10.64
C ARG A 92 25.91 -14.73 -12.07
N PRO A 93 26.58 -15.84 -12.43
CA PRO A 93 26.33 -16.53 -13.70
C PRO A 93 24.84 -16.91 -13.83
N PRO A 94 24.24 -16.77 -15.03
CA PRO A 94 24.90 -16.52 -16.33
C PRO A 94 25.12 -15.04 -16.71
N TYR A 95 24.58 -14.06 -15.96
CA TYR A 95 24.54 -12.66 -16.40
C TYR A 95 25.82 -11.87 -16.16
N ARG A 96 26.44 -12.04 -14.97
CA ARG A 96 27.69 -11.34 -14.59
C ARG A 96 27.66 -9.82 -14.78
N PHE A 97 26.55 -9.19 -14.42
CA PHE A 97 26.36 -7.74 -14.54
C PHE A 97 27.26 -6.98 -13.56
N THR A 98 27.68 -5.79 -13.97
CA THR A 98 28.30 -4.82 -13.06
C THR A 98 27.22 -4.15 -12.20
N ILE A 99 27.62 -3.55 -11.08
CA ILE A 99 26.70 -2.85 -10.16
C ILE A 99 25.84 -1.81 -10.91
N SER A 100 26.43 -1.07 -11.86
CA SER A 100 25.71 -0.09 -12.67
C SER A 100 24.66 -0.73 -13.59
N GLN A 101 24.97 -1.89 -14.18
CA GLN A 101 24.03 -2.65 -15.01
C GLN A 101 22.88 -3.26 -14.19
N THR A 102 23.18 -3.78 -13.00
CA THR A 102 22.16 -4.22 -12.03
C THR A 102 21.23 -3.07 -11.65
N GLY A 103 21.78 -1.86 -11.47
CA GLY A 103 21.01 -0.64 -11.24
C GLY A 103 19.97 -0.34 -12.33
N LEU A 104 20.32 -0.58 -13.60
CA LEU A 104 19.41 -0.38 -14.74
C LEU A 104 18.20 -1.33 -14.70
N VAL A 105 18.34 -2.54 -14.15
CA VAL A 105 17.23 -3.49 -14.03
C VAL A 105 16.12 -2.93 -13.14
N PHE A 106 16.44 -2.12 -12.13
CA PHE A 106 15.44 -1.47 -11.28
C PHE A 106 14.54 -0.47 -12.03
N LEU A 107 14.95 0.01 -13.22
CA LEU A 107 14.07 0.82 -14.07
C LEU A 107 12.80 0.06 -14.48
N SER A 108 12.85 -1.26 -14.59
CA SER A 108 11.66 -2.08 -14.85
C SER A 108 10.60 -1.93 -13.76
N ILE A 109 11.00 -1.90 -12.49
CA ILE A 109 10.11 -1.63 -11.36
C ILE A 109 9.52 -0.22 -11.48
N GLY A 110 10.35 0.76 -11.84
CA GLY A 110 9.91 2.13 -12.11
C GLY A 110 8.85 2.20 -13.22
N LEU A 111 9.04 1.48 -14.33
CA LEU A 111 8.06 1.38 -15.41
C LEU A 111 6.74 0.77 -14.94
N GLY A 112 6.78 -0.29 -14.13
CA GLY A 112 5.58 -0.89 -13.52
C GLY A 112 4.81 0.11 -12.65
N VAL A 113 5.52 0.93 -11.87
CA VAL A 113 4.93 2.00 -11.04
C VAL A 113 4.26 3.07 -11.91
N CYS A 114 4.90 3.49 -13.00
CA CYS A 114 4.33 4.44 -13.97
C CYS A 114 3.04 3.89 -14.59
N LEU A 115 3.06 2.64 -15.05
CA LEU A 115 1.90 1.96 -15.61
C LEU A 115 0.76 1.86 -14.58
N ALA A 116 1.06 1.55 -13.32
CA ALA A 116 0.05 1.44 -12.28
C ALA A 116 -0.60 2.78 -11.95
N SER A 117 0.18 3.86 -12.02
CA SER A 117 -0.33 5.22 -11.86
C SER A 117 -1.32 5.56 -13.00
N ILE A 118 -0.98 5.22 -14.24
CA ILE A 118 -1.87 5.40 -15.39
C ILE A 118 -3.13 4.56 -15.23
N THR A 119 -3.00 3.27 -14.88
CA THR A 119 -4.15 2.39 -14.67
C THR A 119 -5.06 2.89 -13.55
N GLY A 120 -4.48 3.36 -12.44
CA GLY A 120 -5.21 3.98 -11.34
C GLY A 120 -6.00 5.21 -11.78
N LEU A 121 -5.40 6.11 -12.57
CA LEU A 121 -6.07 7.29 -13.12
C LEU A 121 -7.22 6.91 -14.08
N VAL A 122 -7.00 5.93 -14.95
CA VAL A 122 -8.03 5.46 -15.88
C VAL A 122 -9.20 4.85 -15.11
N ILE A 123 -8.95 4.00 -14.12
CA ILE A 123 -10.01 3.40 -13.29
C ILE A 123 -10.75 4.46 -12.48
N ASP A 124 -10.04 5.41 -11.88
CA ASP A 124 -10.68 6.48 -11.11
C ASP A 124 -11.58 7.33 -12.01
N THR A 125 -11.07 7.82 -13.13
CA THR A 125 -11.82 8.68 -14.05
C THR A 125 -12.97 7.98 -14.77
N ARG A 126 -12.77 6.74 -15.22
CA ARG A 126 -13.75 6.02 -16.06
C ARG A 126 -14.76 5.20 -15.27
N LEU A 127 -14.40 4.67 -14.12
CA LEU A 127 -15.29 3.83 -13.31
C LEU A 127 -15.74 4.55 -12.05
N TYR A 128 -14.80 5.00 -11.21
CA TYR A 128 -15.14 5.53 -9.90
C TYR A 128 -15.92 6.85 -9.99
N GLN A 129 -15.45 7.82 -10.77
CA GLN A 129 -16.11 9.12 -10.92
C GLN A 129 -17.50 9.01 -11.56
N VAL A 130 -17.67 8.07 -12.50
CA VAL A 130 -18.98 7.80 -13.12
C VAL A 130 -19.94 7.23 -12.09
N LYS A 131 -19.51 6.22 -11.33
CA LYS A 131 -20.30 5.61 -10.26
C LYS A 131 -20.61 6.59 -9.12
N HIS A 132 -19.70 7.50 -8.82
CA HIS A 132 -19.93 8.58 -7.87
C HIS A 132 -20.98 9.57 -8.36
N ARG A 133 -20.96 9.94 -9.64
CA ARG A 133 -21.99 10.80 -10.24
C ARG A 133 -23.35 10.11 -10.25
N GLU A 134 -23.39 8.80 -10.56
CA GLU A 134 -24.61 7.99 -10.50
C GLU A 134 -25.18 7.93 -9.08
N ALA A 135 -24.34 7.68 -8.06
CA ALA A 135 -24.74 7.67 -6.66
C ALA A 135 -25.33 9.03 -6.22
N VAL A 136 -24.67 10.13 -6.57
CA VAL A 136 -25.17 11.48 -6.26
C VAL A 136 -26.49 11.77 -6.99
N SER A 137 -26.64 11.32 -8.25
CA SER A 137 -27.89 11.50 -9.01
C SER A 137 -29.07 10.68 -8.47
N THR A 138 -28.80 9.59 -7.75
CA THR A 138 -29.81 8.73 -7.12
C THR A 138 -30.07 9.11 -5.66
N GLY A 139 -29.55 10.26 -5.20
CA GLY A 139 -29.78 10.79 -3.85
C GLY A 139 -28.85 10.23 -2.77
N GLN A 140 -27.85 9.43 -3.12
CA GLN A 140 -26.83 8.96 -2.18
C GLN A 140 -25.73 10.01 -2.01
N MET A 141 -25.23 10.19 -0.79
CA MET A 141 -24.23 11.22 -0.50
C MET A 141 -22.86 10.90 -1.12
N HIS A 142 -22.51 9.60 -1.24
CA HIS A 142 -21.22 9.13 -1.76
C HIS A 142 -21.37 7.75 -2.43
N ALA A 143 -20.47 7.43 -3.36
CA ALA A 143 -20.34 6.08 -3.90
C ALA A 143 -19.89 5.08 -2.83
N GLN A 144 -20.34 3.82 -2.96
CA GLN A 144 -19.87 2.74 -2.09
C GLN A 144 -18.33 2.59 -2.17
N PRO A 145 -17.62 2.57 -1.02
CA PRO A 145 -16.16 2.48 -0.97
C PRO A 145 -15.58 1.29 -1.75
N GLU A 146 -16.33 0.22 -1.91
CA GLU A 146 -15.94 -1.01 -2.61
C GLU A 146 -15.51 -0.75 -4.06
N HIS A 147 -16.02 0.29 -4.71
CA HIS A 147 -15.60 0.70 -6.06
C HIS A 147 -14.12 1.12 -6.11
N ARG A 148 -13.49 1.44 -4.97
CA ARG A 148 -12.04 1.69 -4.89
C ARG A 148 -11.21 0.43 -5.09
N LEU A 149 -11.78 -0.76 -4.89
CA LEU A 149 -11.06 -2.04 -4.94
C LEU A 149 -10.85 -2.55 -6.37
N TYR A 150 -11.46 -1.97 -7.40
CA TYR A 150 -11.25 -2.41 -8.78
C TYR A 150 -9.78 -2.44 -9.17
N ASN A 151 -9.01 -1.41 -8.80
CA ASN A 151 -7.59 -1.37 -9.13
C ASN A 151 -6.79 -2.44 -8.35
N ALA A 152 -7.15 -2.73 -7.09
CA ALA A 152 -6.60 -3.87 -6.34
C ALA A 152 -6.97 -5.23 -6.94
N MET A 153 -8.17 -5.40 -7.48
CA MET A 153 -8.58 -6.68 -8.10
C MET A 153 -7.74 -7.00 -9.33
N ILE A 154 -7.53 -6.04 -10.23
CA ILE A 154 -6.68 -6.26 -11.41
C ILE A 154 -5.21 -6.36 -10.97
N GLY A 155 -4.77 -5.51 -10.05
CA GLY A 155 -3.41 -5.55 -9.47
C GLY A 155 -3.08 -6.89 -8.81
N SER A 156 -4.05 -7.53 -8.15
CA SER A 156 -3.89 -8.81 -7.47
C SER A 156 -3.53 -9.96 -8.42
N LEU A 157 -3.88 -9.86 -9.71
CA LEU A 157 -3.50 -10.83 -10.74
C LEU A 157 -2.08 -10.57 -11.25
N GLY A 158 -1.68 -9.30 -11.34
CA GLY A 158 -0.34 -8.92 -11.84
C GLY A 158 0.79 -9.34 -10.91
N ILE A 159 0.56 -9.35 -9.59
CA ILE A 159 1.55 -9.75 -8.58
C ILE A 159 2.07 -11.18 -8.79
N PRO A 160 1.23 -12.24 -8.75
CA PRO A 160 1.71 -13.60 -8.94
C PRO A 160 2.28 -13.81 -10.34
N VAL A 161 1.68 -13.21 -11.38
CA VAL A 161 2.20 -13.29 -12.76
C VAL A 161 3.64 -12.79 -12.82
N GLY A 162 3.93 -11.61 -12.25
CA GLY A 162 5.28 -11.07 -12.22
C GLY A 162 6.26 -11.93 -11.41
N LEU A 163 5.82 -12.48 -10.28
CA LEU A 163 6.66 -13.33 -9.43
C LEU A 163 7.03 -14.65 -10.11
N PHE A 164 6.07 -15.37 -10.69
CA PHE A 164 6.35 -16.62 -11.41
C PHE A 164 7.15 -16.37 -12.67
N TRP A 165 6.86 -15.28 -13.39
CA TRP A 165 7.65 -14.89 -14.55
C TRP A 165 9.11 -14.67 -14.16
N PHE A 166 9.37 -13.83 -13.16
CA PHE A 166 10.73 -13.58 -12.67
C PHE A 166 11.40 -14.87 -12.18
N ALA A 167 10.70 -15.66 -11.36
CA ALA A 167 11.21 -16.91 -10.78
C ALA A 167 11.80 -17.86 -11.83
N TRP A 168 10.99 -18.20 -12.83
CA TRP A 168 11.33 -19.25 -13.79
C TRP A 168 12.25 -18.75 -14.90
N THR A 169 12.12 -17.49 -15.30
CA THR A 169 13.04 -16.90 -16.28
C THR A 169 14.43 -16.72 -15.71
N ALA A 170 14.54 -16.35 -14.42
CA ALA A 170 15.82 -16.29 -13.72
C ALA A 170 16.42 -17.67 -13.48
N ASN A 171 15.61 -18.68 -13.17
CA ASN A 171 16.09 -20.05 -12.99
C ASN A 171 16.60 -20.68 -14.30
N ALA A 172 15.95 -20.38 -15.42
CA ALA A 172 16.32 -20.90 -16.73
C ALA A 172 17.51 -20.14 -17.38
N GLY A 173 17.98 -19.04 -16.78
CA GLY A 173 19.07 -18.25 -17.33
C GLY A 173 18.74 -17.56 -18.66
N VAL A 174 17.46 -17.22 -18.89
CA VAL A 174 16.97 -16.58 -20.13
C VAL A 174 17.55 -15.17 -20.25
N HIS A 175 17.54 -14.57 -21.45
CA HIS A 175 18.00 -13.20 -21.66
C HIS A 175 17.48 -12.21 -20.59
N TRP A 176 18.38 -11.42 -20.02
CA TRP A 176 18.15 -10.53 -18.87
C TRP A 176 16.94 -9.60 -19.00
N ALA A 177 16.64 -9.15 -20.23
CA ALA A 177 15.50 -8.29 -20.53
C ALA A 177 14.16 -8.97 -20.20
N VAL A 178 14.06 -10.29 -20.38
CA VAL A 178 12.84 -11.05 -20.06
C VAL A 178 12.59 -11.08 -18.55
N LEU A 179 13.64 -11.21 -17.74
CA LEU A 179 13.56 -11.14 -16.29
C LEU A 179 13.14 -9.73 -15.83
N ALA A 180 13.75 -8.70 -16.43
CA ALA A 180 13.42 -7.32 -16.15
C ALA A 180 11.93 -7.03 -16.49
N VAL A 181 11.44 -7.51 -17.63
CA VAL A 181 10.02 -7.38 -17.99
C VAL A 181 9.11 -8.13 -16.99
N GLY A 182 9.54 -9.28 -16.45
CA GLY A 182 8.81 -10.00 -15.41
C GLY A 182 8.62 -9.21 -14.11
N ALA A 183 9.52 -8.27 -13.78
CA ALA A 183 9.36 -7.39 -12.62
C ALA A 183 8.27 -6.30 -12.83
N ILE A 184 7.91 -5.99 -14.07
CA ILE A 184 6.93 -4.93 -14.41
C ILE A 184 5.52 -5.29 -13.89
N PRO A 185 4.92 -6.47 -14.20
CA PRO A 185 3.61 -6.85 -13.68
C PRO A 185 3.55 -6.89 -12.15
N PHE A 186 4.63 -7.32 -11.49
CA PHE A 186 4.73 -7.33 -10.04
C PHE A 186 4.67 -5.91 -9.46
N ALA A 187 5.54 -5.01 -9.95
CA ALA A 187 5.61 -3.63 -9.47
C ALA A 187 4.31 -2.87 -9.74
N TRP A 188 3.72 -3.12 -10.92
CA TRP A 188 2.41 -2.61 -11.29
C TRP A 188 1.33 -3.06 -10.30
N GLY A 189 1.20 -4.37 -10.06
CA GLY A 189 0.19 -4.92 -9.18
C GLY A 189 0.36 -4.49 -7.72
N ASN A 190 1.61 -4.41 -7.23
CA ASN A 190 1.93 -3.91 -5.90
C ASN A 190 1.45 -2.46 -5.68
N LEU A 191 1.68 -1.56 -6.64
CA LEU A 191 1.24 -0.18 -6.51
C LEU A 191 -0.29 -0.07 -6.63
N CYS A 192 -0.90 -0.77 -7.58
CA CYS A 192 -2.36 -0.81 -7.74
C CYS A 192 -3.06 -1.25 -6.45
N LEU A 193 -2.55 -2.33 -5.83
CA LEU A 193 -3.04 -2.83 -4.55
C LEU A 193 -2.89 -1.78 -3.44
N PHE A 194 -1.73 -1.14 -3.35
CA PHE A 194 -1.48 -0.14 -2.31
C PHE A 194 -2.39 1.09 -2.43
N ILE A 195 -2.55 1.65 -3.63
CA ILE A 195 -3.41 2.82 -3.86
C ILE A 195 -4.86 2.49 -3.49
N SER A 196 -5.37 1.36 -3.99
CA SER A 196 -6.73 0.91 -3.67
C SER A 196 -6.95 0.68 -2.19
N ALA A 197 -6.04 -0.02 -1.52
CA ALA A 197 -6.15 -0.28 -0.09
C ALA A 197 -6.12 1.03 0.73
N ALA A 198 -5.24 1.96 0.36
CA ALA A 198 -5.15 3.26 1.02
C ALA A 198 -6.44 4.08 0.89
N MET A 199 -6.97 4.20 -0.33
CA MET A 199 -8.22 4.93 -0.56
C MET A 199 -9.40 4.25 0.11
N TYR A 200 -9.49 2.92 0.03
CA TYR A 200 -10.56 2.16 0.67
C TYR A 200 -10.57 2.34 2.19
N MET A 201 -9.41 2.28 2.86
CA MET A 201 -9.34 2.50 4.31
C MET A 201 -9.75 3.92 4.72
N VAL A 202 -9.38 4.93 3.92
CA VAL A 202 -9.79 6.32 4.18
C VAL A 202 -11.31 6.49 3.99
N ASP A 203 -11.87 5.91 2.92
CA ASP A 203 -13.30 6.02 2.61
C ASP A 203 -14.17 5.21 3.60
N VAL A 204 -13.71 4.04 4.07
CA VAL A 204 -14.49 3.23 5.03
C VAL A 204 -14.54 3.86 6.41
N TYR A 205 -13.41 4.35 6.92
CA TYR A 205 -13.23 4.79 8.31
C TYR A 205 -13.29 6.31 8.48
N GLY A 206 -13.34 7.05 7.38
CA GLY A 206 -13.50 8.50 7.36
C GLY A 206 -12.32 9.27 7.97
N PRO A 207 -12.47 10.59 8.13
CA PRO A 207 -11.36 11.49 8.50
C PRO A 207 -10.81 11.27 9.92
N MET A 208 -11.61 10.72 10.85
CA MET A 208 -11.15 10.48 12.23
C MET A 208 -10.39 9.16 12.42
N ASN A 209 -10.73 8.12 11.66
CA ASN A 209 -10.20 6.76 11.90
C ASN A 209 -9.38 6.24 10.71
N GLY A 210 -9.60 6.79 9.51
CA GLY A 210 -8.84 6.44 8.30
C GLY A 210 -7.34 6.75 8.43
N ALA A 211 -6.96 7.83 9.10
CA ALA A 211 -5.55 8.14 9.36
C ALA A 211 -4.88 7.07 10.26
N SER A 212 -5.59 6.57 11.26
CA SER A 212 -5.10 5.48 12.13
C SER A 212 -5.02 4.14 11.39
N ALA A 213 -5.97 3.83 10.51
CA ALA A 213 -5.92 2.65 9.64
C ALA A 213 -4.71 2.71 8.69
N MET A 214 -4.46 3.89 8.09
CA MET A 214 -3.31 4.13 7.23
C MET A 214 -1.98 4.02 7.98
N ALA A 215 -1.93 4.51 9.23
CA ALA A 215 -0.76 4.33 10.08
C ALA A 215 -0.51 2.85 10.42
N ALA A 216 -1.56 2.08 10.71
CA ALA A 216 -1.46 0.65 10.99
C ALA A 216 -0.88 -0.11 9.78
N ASN A 217 -1.43 0.19 8.60
CA ASN A 217 -0.94 -0.31 7.33
C ASN A 217 0.53 0.06 7.09
N GLY A 218 0.90 1.32 7.36
CA GLY A 218 2.29 1.78 7.26
C GLY A 218 3.24 1.01 8.16
N ILE A 219 2.91 0.86 9.45
CA ILE A 219 3.73 0.10 10.42
C ILE A 219 3.97 -1.31 9.89
N PHE A 220 2.90 -2.03 9.51
CA PHE A 220 3.00 -3.41 9.07
C PHE A 220 3.85 -3.56 7.79
N ARG A 221 3.67 -2.66 6.83
CA ARG A 221 4.47 -2.62 5.59
C ARG A 221 5.94 -2.40 5.86
N TYR A 222 6.29 -1.40 6.66
CA TYR A 222 7.70 -1.11 6.94
C TYR A 222 8.35 -2.17 7.81
N THR A 223 7.62 -2.79 8.74
CA THR A 223 8.12 -3.92 9.53
C THR A 223 8.46 -5.10 8.63
N LEU A 224 7.55 -5.56 7.77
CA LEU A 224 7.84 -6.67 6.87
C LEU A 224 8.89 -6.30 5.82
N GLY A 225 8.87 -5.07 5.31
CA GLY A 225 9.88 -4.55 4.38
C GLY A 225 11.29 -4.51 4.96
N ALA A 226 11.43 -4.30 6.28
CA ALA A 226 12.72 -4.37 6.97
C ALA A 226 13.18 -5.81 7.21
N ILE A 227 12.25 -6.73 7.48
CA ILE A 227 12.57 -8.13 7.83
C ILE A 227 12.96 -8.95 6.59
N PHE A 228 12.26 -8.80 5.46
CA PHE A 228 12.44 -9.66 4.29
C PHE A 228 13.86 -9.69 3.73
N PRO A 229 14.53 -8.53 3.52
CA PRO A 229 15.91 -8.49 3.04
C PRO A 229 16.91 -9.25 3.91
N LEU A 230 16.66 -9.39 5.22
CA LEU A 230 17.59 -10.03 6.17
C LEU A 230 17.80 -11.52 5.91
N PHE A 231 16.80 -12.19 5.31
CA PHE A 231 16.85 -13.62 5.01
C PHE A 231 16.86 -13.93 3.51
N THR A 232 16.76 -12.92 2.62
CA THR A 232 16.62 -13.12 1.18
C THR A 232 17.76 -13.95 0.59
N VAL A 233 19.01 -13.60 0.90
CA VAL A 233 20.19 -14.28 0.33
C VAL A 233 20.22 -15.74 0.78
N GLN A 234 20.01 -16.00 2.07
CA GLN A 234 19.99 -17.35 2.63
C GLN A 234 18.83 -18.17 2.06
N MET A 235 17.68 -17.55 1.80
CA MET A 235 16.54 -18.18 1.15
C MET A 235 16.89 -18.60 -0.28
N TYR A 236 17.52 -17.71 -1.05
CA TYR A 236 17.92 -17.99 -2.44
C TYR A 236 19.05 -19.03 -2.54
N GLU A 237 19.96 -19.07 -1.57
CA GLU A 237 21.04 -20.07 -1.51
C GLU A 237 20.51 -21.48 -1.19
N LYS A 238 19.52 -21.59 -0.30
CA LYS A 238 18.97 -22.89 0.11
C LYS A 238 17.92 -23.46 -0.83
N LEU A 239 17.03 -22.61 -1.34
CA LEU A 239 15.91 -23.04 -2.19
C LEU A 239 16.24 -22.93 -3.69
N GLY A 240 17.24 -22.14 -4.05
CA GLY A 240 17.48 -21.75 -5.44
C GLY A 240 16.55 -20.63 -5.89
N ILE A 241 16.95 -19.91 -6.94
CA ILE A 241 16.30 -18.68 -7.42
C ILE A 241 14.82 -18.92 -7.80
N GLY A 242 14.55 -20.01 -8.53
CA GLY A 242 13.21 -20.35 -8.99
C GLY A 242 12.25 -20.65 -7.85
N TRP A 243 12.61 -21.57 -6.95
CA TRP A 243 11.74 -21.97 -5.84
C TRP A 243 11.59 -20.88 -4.78
N ALA A 244 12.66 -20.14 -4.47
CA ALA A 244 12.61 -19.03 -3.52
C ALA A 244 11.57 -17.98 -3.93
N THR A 245 11.54 -17.60 -5.22
CA THR A 245 10.57 -16.63 -5.73
C THR A 245 9.19 -17.26 -5.95
N SER A 246 9.12 -18.53 -6.38
CA SER A 246 7.85 -19.24 -6.56
C SER A 246 7.09 -19.43 -5.25
N LEU A 247 7.80 -19.65 -4.13
CA LEU A 247 7.18 -19.70 -2.79
C LEU A 247 6.43 -18.41 -2.47
N LEU A 248 7.05 -17.26 -2.77
CA LEU A 248 6.40 -15.95 -2.63
C LEU A 248 5.23 -15.79 -3.60
N GLY A 249 5.37 -16.33 -4.82
CA GLY A 249 4.29 -16.44 -5.81
C GLY A 249 3.08 -17.20 -5.27
N PHE A 250 3.27 -18.38 -4.69
CA PHE A 250 2.18 -19.17 -4.11
C PHE A 250 1.50 -18.47 -2.94
N LEU A 251 2.28 -17.83 -2.06
CA LEU A 251 1.73 -17.00 -0.99
C LEU A 251 0.92 -15.81 -1.55
N SER A 252 1.37 -15.18 -2.63
CA SER A 252 0.59 -14.12 -3.28
C SER A 252 -0.72 -14.63 -3.89
N ILE A 253 -0.75 -15.85 -4.45
CA ILE A 253 -1.98 -16.49 -4.92
C ILE A 253 -2.95 -16.72 -3.75
N LEU A 254 -2.46 -17.16 -2.59
CA LEU A 254 -3.31 -17.35 -1.42
C LEU A 254 -3.98 -16.04 -0.97
N MET A 255 -3.30 -14.92 -1.17
CA MET A 255 -3.76 -13.58 -0.78
C MET A 255 -4.56 -12.86 -1.90
N LEU A 256 -4.46 -13.33 -3.14
CA LEU A 256 -5.15 -12.78 -4.30
C LEU A 256 -6.66 -12.63 -4.10
N PRO A 257 -7.41 -13.56 -3.46
CA PRO A 257 -8.85 -13.41 -3.28
C PRO A 257 -9.25 -12.27 -2.34
N ILE A 258 -8.33 -11.69 -1.55
CA ILE A 258 -8.66 -10.71 -0.50
C ILE A 258 -9.45 -9.51 -1.06
N PRO A 259 -9.00 -8.79 -2.12
CA PRO A 259 -9.76 -7.67 -2.67
C PRO A 259 -11.10 -8.09 -3.27
N TRP A 260 -11.19 -9.29 -3.84
CA TRP A 260 -12.42 -9.83 -4.44
C TRP A 260 -13.47 -10.16 -3.38
N VAL A 261 -13.05 -10.79 -2.29
CA VAL A 261 -13.92 -11.09 -1.14
C VAL A 261 -14.38 -9.79 -0.47
N LEU A 262 -13.49 -8.81 -0.30
CA LEU A 262 -13.86 -7.50 0.24
C LEU A 262 -14.79 -6.72 -0.68
N PHE A 263 -14.65 -6.85 -2.00
CA PHE A 263 -15.58 -6.23 -2.95
C PHE A 263 -16.98 -6.83 -2.83
N LYS A 264 -17.11 -8.16 -2.75
CA LYS A 264 -18.41 -8.85 -2.70
C LYS A 264 -19.07 -8.80 -1.32
N TYR A 265 -18.30 -8.96 -0.26
CA TYR A 265 -18.79 -9.09 1.12
C TYR A 265 -18.49 -7.86 2.01
N GLY A 266 -17.86 -6.82 1.46
CA GLY A 266 -17.51 -5.57 2.15
C GLY A 266 -18.64 -5.01 3.00
N PRO A 267 -19.85 -4.79 2.46
CA PRO A 267 -20.97 -4.26 3.23
C PRO A 267 -21.34 -5.12 4.45
N GLY A 268 -21.24 -6.45 4.34
CA GLY A 268 -21.51 -7.37 5.44
C GLY A 268 -20.42 -7.36 6.51
N ILE A 269 -19.15 -7.26 6.10
CA ILE A 269 -18.00 -7.20 7.00
C ILE A 269 -17.99 -5.85 7.76
N ARG A 270 -18.34 -4.76 7.08
CA ARG A 270 -18.39 -3.41 7.67
C ARG A 270 -19.48 -3.26 8.73
N LYS A 271 -20.62 -3.93 8.58
CA LYS A 271 -21.69 -3.96 9.60
C LYS A 271 -21.25 -4.57 10.93
N ARG A 272 -20.15 -5.34 10.95
CA ARG A 272 -19.57 -5.94 12.16
C ARG A 272 -18.40 -5.12 12.75
N SER A 273 -18.07 -3.97 12.14
CA SER A 273 -16.99 -3.09 12.61
C SER A 273 -17.34 -2.46 13.97
N ARG A 274 -16.34 -2.36 14.86
CA ARG A 274 -16.49 -1.68 16.15
C ARG A 274 -16.28 -0.17 16.04
N TYR A 275 -15.85 0.33 14.89
CA TYR A 275 -15.60 1.74 14.63
C TYR A 275 -16.72 2.37 13.78
N PRO A 276 -16.94 3.69 13.90
CA PRO A 276 -17.79 4.41 12.97
C PRO A 276 -17.28 4.21 11.54
N VAL A 277 -18.11 3.60 10.70
CA VAL A 277 -17.85 3.37 9.26
C VAL A 277 -18.92 4.07 8.43
N MET A 278 -18.55 4.60 7.26
CA MET A 278 -19.50 5.28 6.36
C MET A 278 -20.44 4.29 5.66
N MET A 279 -21.63 4.03 6.20
CA MET A 279 -22.61 3.09 5.59
C MET A 279 -23.02 3.48 4.18
#